data_AF-A0A8S4MMK8-F1
#
_entry.id   AF-A0A8S4MMK8-F1
#
_cell.length_a   1.000
_cell.length_b   1.000
_cell.length_c   1.000
_cell.angle_alpha   90.00
_cell.angle_beta   90.00
_cell.angle_gamma   90.00
#
_symmetry.space_group_name_H-M   'P 1'
#
loop_
_entity.id
_entity.type
_entity.pdbx_description
1 polymer ?
#
loop_
_entity_poly.entity_id
_entity_poly.type
_entity_poly.pdbx_seq_one_letter_code
_entity_poly.pdbx_strand_id
1 'polypeptide(L)'
;MTPTSALLLALYLSQGTAGWAMPFEFPMESWGLLPDLFLDQRPEPPCNQECSCSNDKIDCKGKGFATVPELTVKQHYQTWLEEIDVSHNRITRILGSDLKTWRPMSFTTIKFNNNQIVQIEAGAFMIFHRSEHLSLANNVLTTFPWAALKKSSFLTSLDLKNNKLVSAPGSALQGLRLLREFDIRNNRFATLPNSFFRYNKQLQKVYFGGNPWRCDCDNNWLRQYAEEKENVVQDEERMACNEPSDLEGMLAMAIPKSTFECIPPINKVTHYPEEFSLMEGQAAFMTCNASGQEPLAVQWLDPQKKPVVTQRFSDRVQVTGGKDALLLTVKHLKMEDMPGYTCT
;
A
#
# COMPACT_ATOMS: atom_id res chain seq x y z
N MET A 1 1.58 41.02 33.96
CA MET A 1 1.61 41.82 32.73
C MET A 1 3.01 41.73 32.14
N THR A 2 3.15 41.03 31.01
CA THR A 2 4.19 41.20 29.99
C THR A 2 3.91 42.49 29.19
N PRO A 3 4.62 42.86 28.07
CA PRO A 3 6.00 42.62 27.57
C PRO A 3 6.68 43.92 26.98
N THR A 4 7.77 43.73 26.20
CA THR A 4 8.29 44.48 25.00
C THR A 4 9.62 45.25 25.22
N SER A 5 10.64 45.30 24.34
CA SER A 5 10.82 45.20 22.86
C SER A 5 12.32 44.85 22.54
N ALA A 6 12.71 43.97 21.61
CA ALA A 6 12.92 44.09 20.15
C ALA A 6 13.84 45.25 19.65
N LEU A 7 14.94 44.92 18.93
CA LEU A 7 15.34 45.56 17.66
C LEU A 7 16.54 44.90 16.94
N LEU A 8 16.36 44.67 15.64
CA LEU A 8 17.34 44.29 14.60
C LEU A 8 18.32 45.42 14.29
N LEU A 9 19.48 45.08 13.71
CA LEU A 9 20.10 45.88 12.64
C LEU A 9 20.92 45.01 11.69
N ALA A 10 20.48 45.00 10.43
CA ALA A 10 21.27 44.64 9.26
C ALA A 10 21.83 45.92 8.63
N LEU A 11 23.08 45.89 8.18
CA LEU A 11 23.64 46.89 7.27
C LEU A 11 24.28 46.17 6.07
N TYR A 12 24.03 46.74 4.90
CA TYR A 12 24.32 46.26 3.54
C TYR A 12 25.39 47.17 2.91
N LEU A 13 26.09 46.64 1.89
CA LEU A 13 26.99 47.33 0.91
C LEU A 13 28.39 47.73 1.44
N SER A 14 29.49 47.70 0.68
CA SER A 14 29.83 47.27 -0.68
C SER A 14 31.37 47.27 -0.82
N GLN A 15 31.85 46.64 -1.89
CA GLN A 15 33.21 46.59 -2.45
C GLN A 15 34.11 47.83 -2.26
N GLY A 16 35.43 47.61 -2.13
CA GLY A 16 36.45 48.53 -2.67
C GLY A 16 37.65 48.90 -1.79
N THR A 17 38.84 48.43 -2.21
CA THR A 17 40.16 49.09 -2.19
C THR A 17 40.85 49.48 -0.86
N ALA A 18 42.00 48.83 -0.64
CA ALA A 18 43.31 49.34 -0.19
C ALA A 18 43.41 50.54 0.78
N GLY A 19 44.10 50.33 1.90
CA GLY A 19 44.70 51.40 2.71
C GLY A 19 45.33 50.86 3.99
N TRP A 20 46.66 50.84 4.03
CA TRP A 20 47.51 50.28 5.08
C TRP A 20 47.59 51.17 6.34
N ALA A 21 47.74 50.57 7.53
CA ALA A 21 48.90 50.77 8.42
C ALA A 21 48.73 49.96 9.73
N MET A 22 49.68 49.05 9.98
CA MET A 22 49.93 48.41 11.28
C MET A 22 50.52 49.45 12.28
N PRO A 23 50.60 49.17 13.59
CA PRO A 23 51.66 48.29 14.09
C PRO A 23 51.21 47.38 15.25
N PHE A 24 51.73 46.15 15.31
CA PHE A 24 52.53 45.64 16.43
C PHE A 24 52.82 44.16 16.18
N GLU A 25 54.09 43.90 15.85
CA GLU A 25 54.68 42.57 15.81
C GLU A 25 54.67 41.95 17.21
N PHE A 26 54.23 40.69 17.32
CA PHE A 26 54.63 39.81 18.41
C PHE A 26 55.46 38.66 17.83
N PRO A 27 56.59 38.30 18.47
CA PRO A 27 57.52 37.32 17.94
C PRO A 27 56.96 35.90 17.99
N MET A 28 57.23 35.16 16.92
CA MET A 28 56.91 33.76 16.72
C MET A 28 57.95 32.91 17.45
N GLU A 29 57.79 32.66 18.77
CA GLU A 29 58.49 31.58 19.49
C GLU A 29 57.97 31.43 20.93
N SER A 30 57.00 30.54 21.14
CA SER A 30 56.81 29.72 22.35
C SER A 30 55.52 28.91 22.22
N TRP A 31 55.63 27.82 21.47
CA TRP A 31 54.64 26.75 21.53
C TRP A 31 54.85 26.01 22.85
N GLY A 32 53.99 26.29 23.83
CA GLY A 32 54.07 25.68 25.15
C GLY A 32 52.71 25.71 25.86
N LEU A 33 51.97 24.60 25.70
CA LEU A 33 50.90 24.15 26.59
C LEU A 33 49.68 25.09 26.72
N LEU A 34 48.84 25.14 25.68
CA LEU A 34 47.41 25.33 25.90
C LEU A 34 46.81 23.99 26.37
N PRO A 35 46.07 23.93 27.48
CA PRO A 35 45.30 22.75 27.83
C PRO A 35 44.23 22.55 26.75
N ASP A 36 43.99 21.30 26.35
CA ASP A 36 42.95 20.84 25.43
C ASP A 36 41.53 21.23 25.93
N LEU A 37 41.18 22.51 25.86
CA LEU A 37 39.84 23.06 26.11
C LEU A 37 39.02 23.05 24.81
N PHE A 38 39.07 21.94 24.07
CA PHE A 38 38.07 21.56 23.07
C PHE A 38 37.80 20.05 23.22
N LEU A 39 37.36 19.65 24.41
CA LEU A 39 36.71 18.35 24.59
C LEU A 39 35.40 18.36 23.80
N ASP A 40 35.46 17.76 22.62
CA ASP A 40 34.43 16.98 21.92
C ASP A 40 33.02 17.11 22.54
N GLN A 41 32.33 18.25 22.32
CA GLN A 41 30.90 18.37 22.62
C GLN A 41 30.07 17.65 21.55
N ARG A 42 30.36 16.37 21.31
CA ARG A 42 29.44 15.52 20.55
C ARG A 42 28.20 15.31 21.41
N PRO A 43 27.00 15.64 20.90
CA PRO A 43 25.75 15.33 21.59
C PRO A 43 25.70 13.84 21.97
N GLU A 44 25.35 13.51 23.23
CA GLU A 44 25.17 12.11 23.64
C GLU A 44 23.94 11.49 22.94
N PRO A 45 24.03 10.27 22.38
CA PRO A 45 22.90 9.63 21.73
C PRO A 45 21.73 9.39 22.69
N PRO A 46 20.48 9.53 22.20
CA PRO A 46 19.28 9.23 22.97
C PRO A 46 19.29 7.73 23.23
N CYS A 47 19.51 7.35 24.48
CA CYS A 47 19.85 5.98 24.82
C CYS A 47 19.09 5.53 26.05
N ASN A 48 18.59 4.30 25.98
CA ASN A 48 18.15 3.55 27.14
C ASN A 48 19.39 2.98 27.85
N GLN A 49 19.38 2.88 29.19
CA GLN A 49 20.49 2.28 29.94
C GLN A 49 20.79 0.82 29.54
N GLU A 50 19.81 0.12 28.97
CA GLU A 50 19.95 -1.27 28.51
C GLU A 50 20.45 -1.41 27.05
N CYS A 51 20.41 -0.33 26.27
CA CYS A 51 20.82 -0.31 24.87
C CYS A 51 22.25 0.22 24.69
N SER A 52 22.90 -0.19 23.61
CA SER A 52 24.20 0.32 23.18
C SER A 52 23.98 1.39 22.12
N CYS A 53 24.39 2.63 22.39
CA CYS A 53 24.14 3.74 21.46
C CYS A 53 25.45 4.34 20.95
N SER A 54 25.54 4.46 19.62
CA SER A 54 26.58 5.13 18.85
C SER A 54 26.06 6.48 18.35
N ASN A 55 26.93 7.29 17.74
CA ASN A 55 26.60 8.62 17.19
C ASN A 55 25.41 8.65 16.21
N ASP A 56 25.05 7.53 15.58
CA ASP A 56 24.01 7.44 14.57
C ASP A 56 23.18 6.13 14.65
N LYS A 57 23.50 5.24 15.59
CA LYS A 57 22.88 3.91 15.71
C LYS A 57 22.48 3.61 17.14
N ILE A 58 21.28 3.04 17.31
CA ILE A 58 20.75 2.57 18.59
C ILE A 58 20.58 1.06 18.51
N ASP A 59 21.41 0.31 19.25
CA ASP A 59 21.37 -1.14 19.33
C ASP A 59 20.74 -1.61 20.65
N CYS A 60 19.49 -2.06 20.55
CA CYS A 60 18.69 -2.67 21.60
C CYS A 60 18.44 -4.16 21.33
N LYS A 61 19.26 -4.79 20.48
CA LYS A 61 19.07 -6.17 20.04
C LYS A 61 19.28 -7.17 21.19
N GLY A 62 18.40 -8.16 21.29
CA GLY A 62 18.63 -9.31 22.18
C GLY A 62 18.59 -9.00 23.69
N LYS A 63 18.08 -7.82 24.08
CA LYS A 63 18.04 -7.38 25.49
C LYS A 63 16.87 -7.95 26.29
N GLY A 64 15.93 -8.62 25.61
CA GLY A 64 14.79 -9.27 26.24
C GLY A 64 13.58 -8.37 26.45
N PHE A 65 13.51 -7.22 25.76
CA PHE A 65 12.40 -6.27 25.88
C PHE A 65 11.05 -6.93 25.56
N ALA A 66 10.06 -6.76 26.45
CA ALA A 66 8.69 -7.22 26.25
C ALA A 66 7.79 -6.17 25.55
N THR A 67 8.23 -4.91 25.57
CA THR A 67 7.60 -3.74 24.95
C THR A 67 8.67 -2.95 24.21
N VAL A 68 8.26 -2.01 23.35
CA VAL A 68 9.23 -1.13 22.68
C VAL A 68 10.00 -0.32 23.73
N PRO A 69 11.34 -0.27 23.68
CA PRO A 69 12.12 0.44 24.68
C PRO A 69 11.93 1.96 24.57
N GLU A 70 11.80 2.60 25.73
CA GLU A 70 11.82 4.06 25.82
C GLU A 70 13.23 4.59 25.53
N LEU A 71 13.29 5.69 24.79
CA LEU A 71 14.53 6.39 24.46
C LEU A 71 14.51 7.74 25.16
N THR A 72 15.49 8.00 26.03
CA THR A 72 15.59 9.25 26.77
C THR A 72 16.56 10.19 26.07
N VAL A 73 16.12 11.40 25.72
CA VAL A 73 16.96 12.43 25.09
C VAL A 73 17.59 13.29 26.18
N LYS A 74 18.92 13.37 26.25
CA LYS A 74 19.63 14.15 27.28
C LYS A 74 19.84 15.65 26.96
N GLN A 75 19.67 16.10 25.71
CA GLN A 75 19.50 17.48 25.16
C GLN A 75 20.23 17.62 23.81
N HIS A 76 19.72 18.52 22.94
CA HIS A 76 20.26 18.94 21.63
C HIS A 76 20.91 17.85 20.76
N TYR A 77 20.17 16.78 20.52
CA TYR A 77 20.65 15.67 19.71
C TYR A 77 20.17 15.73 18.25
N GLN A 78 20.91 15.08 17.34
CA GLN A 78 20.53 14.91 15.94
C GLN A 78 19.18 14.23 15.82
N THR A 79 18.27 14.83 15.06
CA THR A 79 16.93 14.27 14.82
C THR A 79 16.93 13.17 13.77
N TRP A 80 18.10 12.79 13.28
CA TRP A 80 18.31 11.86 12.18
C TRP A 80 19.32 10.80 12.61
N LEU A 81 18.88 9.56 12.63
CA LEU A 81 19.68 8.39 13.01
C LEU A 81 19.67 7.42 11.84
N GLU A 82 20.80 6.75 11.61
CA GLU A 82 20.92 5.75 10.54
C GLU A 82 20.09 4.51 10.90
N GLU A 83 20.19 4.02 12.13
CA GLU A 83 19.61 2.74 12.50
C GLU A 83 19.06 2.69 13.93
N ILE A 84 17.91 2.04 14.09
CA ILE A 84 17.43 1.51 15.36
C ILE A 84 17.17 0.01 15.24
N ASP A 85 17.88 -0.76 16.06
CA ASP A 85 17.77 -2.21 16.12
C ASP A 85 17.13 -2.65 17.43
N VAL A 86 15.86 -3.06 17.38
CA VAL A 86 15.11 -3.68 18.48
C VAL A 86 14.78 -5.15 18.17
N SER A 87 15.55 -5.77 17.27
CA SER A 87 15.37 -7.15 16.85
C SER A 87 15.75 -8.15 17.93
N HIS A 88 15.31 -9.41 17.76
CA HIS A 88 15.62 -10.51 18.70
C HIS A 88 15.18 -10.24 20.15
N ASN A 89 14.08 -9.52 20.33
CA ASN A 89 13.47 -9.29 21.65
C ASN A 89 12.19 -10.12 21.80
N ARG A 90 11.38 -9.80 22.83
CA ARG A 90 10.11 -10.47 23.12
C ARG A 90 8.94 -9.50 23.00
N ILE A 91 9.05 -8.51 22.10
CA ILE A 91 8.03 -7.48 21.92
C ILE A 91 6.77 -8.15 21.36
N THR A 92 5.64 -7.92 22.02
CA THR A 92 4.35 -8.54 21.66
C THR A 92 3.38 -7.61 20.95
N ARG A 93 3.52 -6.30 21.19
CA ARG A 93 2.66 -5.25 20.63
C ARG A 93 3.47 -3.98 20.39
N ILE A 94 3.05 -3.20 19.40
CA ILE A 94 3.58 -1.85 19.16
C ILE A 94 2.43 -0.86 19.25
N LEU A 95 2.45 -0.01 20.28
CA LEU A 95 1.49 1.07 20.47
C LEU A 95 2.08 2.40 20.03
N GLY A 96 1.23 3.34 19.62
CA GLY A 96 1.63 4.71 19.32
C GLY A 96 2.19 5.44 20.54
N SER A 97 1.76 5.06 21.75
CA SER A 97 2.32 5.54 23.01
C SER A 97 3.79 5.16 23.20
N ASP A 98 4.14 3.92 22.86
CA ASP A 98 5.49 3.38 23.08
C ASP A 98 6.50 4.07 22.16
N LEU A 99 6.05 4.49 20.99
CA LEU A 99 6.83 5.24 20.01
C LEU A 99 6.81 6.76 20.23
N LYS A 100 6.13 7.25 21.27
CA LYS A 100 6.06 8.69 21.56
C LYS A 100 7.42 9.24 21.96
N THR A 101 8.19 8.49 22.75
CA THR A 101 9.56 8.87 23.15
C THR A 101 10.53 8.82 21.97
N TRP A 102 10.16 8.15 20.88
CA TRP A 102 10.96 8.13 19.66
C TRP A 102 10.86 9.45 18.89
N ARG A 103 9.87 10.32 19.19
CA ARG A 103 9.83 11.68 18.64
C ARG A 103 10.79 12.58 19.40
N PRO A 104 11.61 13.42 18.72
CA PRO A 104 11.50 13.83 17.31
C PRO A 104 12.40 13.06 16.32
N MET A 105 12.91 11.88 16.67
CA MET A 105 13.88 11.16 15.85
C MET A 105 13.25 10.58 14.58
N SER A 106 14.03 10.59 13.52
CA SER A 106 13.78 9.92 12.25
C SER A 106 14.89 8.90 12.02
N PHE A 107 14.51 7.69 11.64
CA PHE A 107 15.44 6.58 11.42
C PHE A 107 15.41 6.18 9.95
N THR A 108 16.58 5.98 9.34
CA THR A 108 16.68 5.43 7.98
C THR A 108 16.33 3.94 7.98
N THR A 109 16.88 3.18 8.94
CA THR A 109 16.69 1.73 9.08
C THR A 109 16.05 1.40 10.42
N ILE A 110 14.97 0.61 10.38
CA ILE A 110 14.21 0.19 11.56
C ILE A 110 14.05 -1.33 11.55
N LYS A 111 14.58 -1.99 12.59
CA LYS A 111 14.56 -3.45 12.73
C LYS A 111 13.72 -3.90 13.92
N PHE A 112 12.56 -4.47 13.64
CA PHE A 112 11.66 -5.14 14.59
C PHE A 112 11.62 -6.66 14.39
N ASN A 113 12.50 -7.22 13.55
CA ASN A 113 12.48 -8.63 13.20
C ASN A 113 12.83 -9.55 14.38
N ASN A 114 12.41 -10.82 14.29
CA ASN A 114 12.63 -11.84 15.33
C ASN A 114 12.07 -11.41 16.70
N ASN A 115 10.82 -10.95 16.72
CA ASN A 115 10.07 -10.64 17.94
C ASN A 115 8.82 -11.53 18.00
N GLN A 116 7.87 -11.22 18.88
CA GLN A 116 6.59 -11.94 19.02
C GLN A 116 5.41 -11.00 18.76
N ILE A 117 5.57 -10.04 17.85
CA ILE A 117 4.59 -8.98 17.62
C ILE A 117 3.34 -9.58 16.99
N VAL A 118 2.22 -9.46 17.70
CA VAL A 118 0.89 -9.92 17.24
C VAL A 118 0.13 -8.78 16.57
N GLN A 119 0.24 -7.57 17.11
CA GLN A 119 -0.55 -6.41 16.69
C GLN A 119 0.26 -5.12 16.74
N ILE A 120 -0.01 -4.25 15.76
CA ILE A 120 0.52 -2.90 15.67
C ILE A 120 -0.68 -1.95 15.61
N GLU A 121 -0.67 -0.92 16.46
CA GLU A 121 -1.73 0.10 16.45
C GLU A 121 -1.73 0.88 15.12
N ALA A 122 -2.92 1.19 14.59
CA ALA A 122 -3.09 1.77 13.25
C ALA A 122 -2.28 3.05 12.98
N GLY A 123 -1.99 3.85 14.02
CA GLY A 123 -1.21 5.08 13.93
C GLY A 123 0.28 4.95 14.30
N ALA A 124 0.73 3.80 14.80
CA ALA A 124 2.06 3.64 15.38
C ALA A 124 3.17 4.00 14.38
N PHE A 125 3.05 3.52 13.14
CA PHE A 125 4.08 3.71 12.11
C PHE A 125 4.01 5.04 11.37
N MET A 126 3.08 5.94 11.72
CA MET A 126 3.01 7.27 11.10
C MET A 126 4.28 8.11 11.36
N ILE A 127 5.04 7.78 12.41
CA ILE A 127 6.31 8.45 12.71
C ILE A 127 7.43 8.05 11.74
N PHE A 128 7.35 6.86 11.11
CA PHE A 128 8.36 6.31 10.19
C PHE A 128 8.19 6.81 8.74
N HIS A 129 7.74 8.05 8.58
CA HIS A 129 7.47 8.65 7.27
C HIS A 129 8.74 8.89 6.43
N ARG A 130 9.92 8.88 7.06
CA ARG A 130 11.22 9.09 6.41
C ARG A 130 12.12 7.85 6.38
N SER A 131 11.65 6.71 6.90
CA SER A 131 12.45 5.48 6.88
C SER A 131 12.58 4.93 5.46
N GLU A 132 13.75 4.38 5.17
CA GLU A 132 14.04 3.68 3.91
C GLU A 132 13.88 2.17 4.07
N HIS A 133 14.25 1.62 5.23
CA HIS A 133 14.22 0.18 5.49
C HIS A 133 13.37 -0.13 6.74
N LEU A 134 12.36 -0.98 6.58
CA LEU A 134 11.55 -1.48 7.69
C LEU A 134 11.49 -3.02 7.64
N SER A 135 11.99 -3.67 8.69
CA SER A 135 11.90 -5.13 8.85
C SER A 135 11.04 -5.51 10.05
N LEU A 136 10.00 -6.29 9.80
CA LEU A 136 9.14 -6.94 10.79
C LEU A 136 9.11 -8.47 10.57
N ALA A 137 10.13 -8.99 9.88
CA ALA A 137 10.28 -10.41 9.60
C ALA A 137 10.27 -11.27 10.87
N ASN A 138 9.81 -12.52 10.76
CA ASN A 138 9.80 -13.49 11.86
C ASN A 138 9.07 -12.94 13.09
N ASN A 139 7.81 -12.57 12.90
CA ASN A 139 6.88 -12.17 13.95
C ASN A 139 5.60 -13.01 13.82
N VAL A 140 4.54 -12.64 14.52
CA VAL A 140 3.25 -13.37 14.50
C VAL A 140 2.09 -12.48 14.09
N LEU A 141 2.38 -11.48 13.23
CA LEU A 141 1.39 -10.51 12.77
C LEU A 141 0.28 -11.20 11.96
N THR A 142 -0.96 -11.03 12.38
CA THR A 142 -2.15 -11.46 11.61
C THR A 142 -2.70 -10.35 10.73
N THR A 143 -2.48 -9.10 11.14
CA THR A 143 -2.88 -7.88 10.42
C THR A 143 -1.73 -6.89 10.40
N PHE A 144 -1.68 -6.04 9.38
CA PHE A 144 -0.68 -4.98 9.24
C PHE A 144 -1.36 -3.62 8.99
N PRO A 145 -0.92 -2.52 9.63
CA PRO A 145 -1.53 -1.20 9.47
C PRO A 145 -1.11 -0.54 8.15
N TRP A 146 -1.55 -1.10 7.01
CA TRP A 146 -1.19 -0.63 5.66
C TRP A 146 -1.43 0.87 5.45
N ALA A 147 -2.47 1.43 6.06
CA ALA A 147 -2.80 2.85 5.96
C ALA A 147 -1.72 3.77 6.57
N ALA A 148 -0.96 3.30 7.57
CA ALA A 148 0.13 4.06 8.18
C ALA A 148 1.27 4.31 7.19
N LEU A 149 1.50 3.38 6.25
CA LEU A 149 2.54 3.48 5.22
C LEU A 149 2.18 4.43 4.08
N LYS A 150 0.95 4.96 4.02
CA LYS A 150 0.51 5.86 2.93
C LYS A 150 1.41 7.10 2.79
N LYS A 151 2.03 7.55 3.88
CA LYS A 151 2.94 8.71 3.91
C LYS A 151 4.43 8.35 3.90
N SER A 152 4.80 7.07 3.92
CA SER A 152 6.19 6.60 3.92
C SER A 152 6.79 6.57 2.51
N SER A 153 6.86 7.72 1.84
CA SER A 153 7.29 7.82 0.44
C SER A 153 8.75 7.46 0.20
N PHE A 154 9.57 7.48 1.25
CA PHE A 154 11.00 7.17 1.21
C PHE A 154 11.31 5.69 1.38
N LEU A 155 10.32 4.86 1.73
CA LEU A 155 10.55 3.44 1.97
C LEU A 155 11.00 2.74 0.68
N THR A 156 12.19 2.14 0.73
CA THR A 156 12.81 1.38 -0.36
C THR A 156 12.76 -0.11 -0.10
N SER A 157 12.72 -0.56 1.15
CA SER A 157 12.65 -1.98 1.52
C SER A 157 11.63 -2.22 2.64
N LEU A 158 10.75 -3.18 2.43
CA LEU A 158 9.76 -3.64 3.40
C LEU A 158 9.79 -5.17 3.52
N ASP A 159 10.27 -5.67 4.67
CA ASP A 159 10.35 -7.11 4.97
C ASP A 159 9.28 -7.51 6.01
N LEU A 160 8.30 -8.28 5.56
CA LEU A 160 7.18 -8.83 6.34
C LEU A 160 7.18 -10.36 6.34
N LYS A 161 8.27 -11.02 5.92
CA LYS A 161 8.32 -12.48 5.79
C LYS A 161 8.10 -13.21 7.11
N ASN A 162 7.68 -14.47 7.03
CA ASN A 162 7.49 -15.34 8.19
C ASN A 162 6.58 -14.66 9.24
N ASN A 163 5.40 -14.24 8.80
CA ASN A 163 4.32 -13.73 9.63
C ASN A 163 3.05 -14.56 9.36
N LYS A 164 1.88 -14.09 9.79
CA LYS A 164 0.59 -14.76 9.59
C LYS A 164 -0.40 -13.86 8.86
N LEU A 165 0.09 -12.95 8.00
CA LEU A 165 -0.75 -11.99 7.28
C LEU A 165 -1.61 -12.71 6.25
N VAL A 166 -2.90 -12.39 6.23
CA VAL A 166 -3.89 -13.08 5.38
C VAL A 166 -4.28 -12.25 4.15
N SER A 167 -4.31 -10.93 4.28
CA SER A 167 -4.77 -10.04 3.22
C SER A 167 -4.14 -8.65 3.29
N ALA A 168 -4.14 -7.99 2.14
CA ALA A 168 -3.70 -6.62 2.00
C ALA A 168 -4.64 -5.87 1.03
N PRO A 169 -5.06 -4.64 1.35
CA PRO A 169 -5.93 -3.86 0.48
C PRO A 169 -5.20 -3.49 -0.82
N GLY A 170 -5.94 -3.27 -1.91
CA GLY A 170 -5.35 -2.87 -3.20
C GLY A 170 -4.58 -1.54 -3.16
N SER A 171 -4.81 -0.73 -2.12
CA SER A 171 -4.10 0.53 -1.84
C SER A 171 -2.91 0.39 -0.89
N ALA A 172 -2.57 -0.83 -0.44
CA ALA A 172 -1.56 -1.09 0.59
C ALA A 172 -0.20 -0.45 0.30
N LEU A 173 0.28 -0.57 -0.94
CA LEU A 173 1.59 -0.06 -1.37
C LEU A 173 1.50 1.25 -2.15
N GLN A 174 0.33 1.89 -2.22
CA GLN A 174 0.08 3.08 -3.06
C GLN A 174 1.00 4.27 -2.76
N GLY A 175 1.39 4.44 -1.48
CA GLY A 175 2.28 5.52 -1.02
C GLY A 175 3.76 5.25 -1.23
N LEU A 176 4.15 3.98 -1.44
CA LEU A 176 5.55 3.53 -1.42
C LEU A 176 6.20 3.64 -2.81
N ARG A 177 6.31 4.85 -3.34
CA ARG A 177 6.73 5.09 -4.73
C ARG A 177 8.19 4.71 -5.02
N LEU A 178 9.04 4.74 -4.00
CA LEU A 178 10.45 4.38 -4.09
C LEU A 178 10.74 2.93 -3.67
N LEU A 179 9.71 2.11 -3.44
CA LEU A 179 9.87 0.72 -3.02
C LEU A 179 10.62 -0.09 -4.08
N ARG A 180 11.74 -0.69 -3.68
CA ARG A 180 12.62 -1.54 -4.48
C ARG A 180 12.54 -3.00 -4.05
N GLU A 181 12.40 -3.24 -2.75
CA GLU A 181 12.34 -4.59 -2.18
C GLU A 181 11.09 -4.78 -1.34
N PHE A 182 10.37 -5.86 -1.60
CA PHE A 182 9.17 -6.23 -0.86
C PHE A 182 9.14 -7.74 -0.61
N ASP A 183 9.12 -8.13 0.66
CA ASP A 183 9.12 -9.55 1.06
C ASP A 183 7.91 -9.86 1.92
N ILE A 184 7.03 -10.72 1.42
CA ILE A 184 5.88 -11.28 2.14
C ILE A 184 5.90 -12.82 2.16
N ARG A 185 7.08 -13.42 1.98
CA ARG A 185 7.21 -14.89 1.99
C ARG A 185 6.68 -15.51 3.27
N ASN A 186 6.20 -16.75 3.15
CA ASN A 186 5.76 -17.55 4.29
C ASN A 186 4.77 -16.79 5.17
N ASN A 187 3.73 -16.23 4.54
CA ASN A 187 2.57 -15.66 5.19
C ASN A 187 1.35 -16.54 4.87
N ARG A 188 0.13 -15.99 4.94
CA ARG A 188 -1.13 -16.69 4.70
C ARG A 188 -1.96 -16.02 3.62
N PHE A 189 -1.31 -15.36 2.65
CA PHE A 189 -2.00 -14.73 1.54
C PHE A 189 -2.57 -15.79 0.60
N ALA A 190 -3.89 -15.80 0.43
CA ALA A 190 -4.54 -16.61 -0.59
C ALA A 190 -4.58 -15.89 -1.95
N THR A 191 -4.74 -14.58 -1.95
CA THR A 191 -4.76 -13.75 -3.15
C THR A 191 -4.09 -12.41 -2.87
N LEU A 192 -3.72 -11.71 -3.94
CA LEU A 192 -3.41 -10.29 -3.91
C LEU A 192 -4.34 -9.56 -4.89
N PRO A 193 -4.73 -8.31 -4.62
CA PRO A 193 -5.52 -7.53 -5.58
C PRO A 193 -4.73 -7.23 -6.86
N ASN A 194 -5.35 -7.29 -8.05
CA ASN A 194 -4.67 -7.00 -9.33
C ASN A 194 -3.97 -5.63 -9.37
N SER A 195 -4.44 -4.65 -8.59
CA SER A 195 -3.81 -3.32 -8.50
C SER A 195 -2.61 -3.24 -7.53
N PHE A 196 -2.18 -4.34 -6.91
CA PHE A 196 -1.29 -4.31 -5.75
C PHE A 196 0.05 -3.62 -6.04
N PHE A 197 0.68 -3.93 -7.18
CA PHE A 197 1.95 -3.34 -7.62
C PHE A 197 1.79 -2.18 -8.62
N ARG A 198 0.57 -1.64 -8.79
CA ARG A 198 0.26 -0.62 -9.80
C ARG A 198 1.17 0.61 -9.70
N TYR A 199 1.52 1.03 -8.49
CA TYR A 199 2.21 2.29 -8.22
C TYR A 199 3.71 2.14 -7.92
N ASN A 200 4.21 0.92 -7.76
CA ASN A 200 5.57 0.62 -7.29
C ASN A 200 6.47 0.26 -8.49
N LYS A 201 6.69 1.24 -9.38
CA LYS A 201 7.43 1.04 -10.64
C LYS A 201 8.94 0.84 -10.46
N GLN A 202 9.44 1.06 -9.25
CA GLN A 202 10.85 0.93 -8.89
C GLN A 202 11.19 -0.43 -8.26
N LEU A 203 10.22 -1.37 -8.22
CA LEU A 203 10.45 -2.70 -7.67
C LEU A 203 11.55 -3.43 -8.46
N GLN A 204 12.50 -3.97 -7.71
CA GLN A 204 13.65 -4.73 -8.19
C GLN A 204 13.66 -6.14 -7.61
N LYS A 205 13.11 -6.32 -6.41
CA LYS A 205 13.05 -7.61 -5.72
C LYS A 205 11.70 -7.77 -5.03
N VAL A 206 10.97 -8.80 -5.40
CA VAL A 206 9.71 -9.18 -4.78
C VAL A 206 9.79 -10.65 -4.41
N TYR A 207 9.40 -10.93 -3.18
CA TYR A 207 9.34 -12.28 -2.66
C TYR A 207 7.94 -12.55 -2.09
N PHE A 208 7.28 -13.60 -2.57
CA PHE A 208 5.93 -13.93 -2.12
C PHE A 208 5.64 -15.44 -2.10
N GLY A 209 6.65 -16.29 -2.31
CA GLY A 209 6.55 -17.74 -2.17
C GLY A 209 6.19 -18.20 -0.75
N GLY A 210 5.77 -19.45 -0.64
CA GLY A 210 5.35 -20.04 0.65
C GLY A 210 4.06 -19.46 1.22
N ASN A 211 3.20 -18.88 0.38
CA ASN A 211 1.84 -18.47 0.72
C ASN A 211 0.84 -19.48 0.13
N PRO A 212 -0.33 -19.67 0.77
CA PRO A 212 -1.36 -20.62 0.32
C PRO A 212 -2.14 -20.06 -0.88
N TRP A 213 -1.49 -19.90 -2.03
CA TRP A 213 -2.07 -19.19 -3.17
C TRP A 213 -3.31 -19.90 -3.73
N ARG A 214 -4.37 -19.13 -3.95
CA ARG A 214 -5.51 -19.53 -4.76
C ARG A 214 -5.13 -19.36 -6.23
N CYS A 215 -5.10 -20.47 -6.94
CA CYS A 215 -4.73 -20.61 -8.34
C CYS A 215 -5.98 -20.73 -9.22
N ASP A 216 -6.82 -19.70 -9.14
CA ASP A 216 -8.00 -19.54 -9.97
C ASP A 216 -7.81 -18.39 -10.96
N CYS A 217 -8.88 -18.08 -11.68
CA CYS A 217 -8.80 -17.06 -12.70
C CYS A 217 -8.76 -15.62 -12.16
N ASP A 218 -9.30 -15.37 -10.96
CA ASP A 218 -9.22 -14.07 -10.29
C ASP A 218 -7.77 -13.70 -9.94
N ASN A 219 -6.96 -14.70 -9.54
CA ASN A 219 -5.57 -14.51 -9.15
C ASN A 219 -4.57 -14.79 -10.29
N ASN A 220 -5.05 -15.03 -11.51
CA ASN A 220 -4.21 -15.26 -12.70
C ASN A 220 -3.19 -14.13 -12.93
N TRP A 221 -3.58 -12.89 -12.62
CA TRP A 221 -2.69 -11.73 -12.76
C TRP A 221 -1.38 -11.90 -11.97
N LEU A 222 -1.41 -12.58 -10.81
CA LEU A 222 -0.23 -12.75 -9.96
C LEU A 222 0.74 -13.75 -10.59
N ARG A 223 0.21 -14.86 -11.14
CA ARG A 223 0.99 -15.82 -11.95
C ARG A 223 1.59 -15.11 -13.17
N GLN A 224 0.79 -14.35 -13.91
CA GLN A 224 1.25 -13.59 -15.07
C GLN A 224 2.32 -12.56 -14.70
N TYR A 225 2.17 -11.88 -13.57
CA TYR A 225 3.17 -10.93 -13.07
C TYR A 225 4.50 -11.63 -12.77
N ALA A 226 4.47 -12.81 -12.13
CA ALA A 226 5.67 -13.60 -11.86
C ALA A 226 6.36 -14.07 -13.16
N GLU A 227 5.57 -14.50 -14.15
CA GLU A 227 6.06 -14.91 -15.47
C GLU A 227 6.69 -13.77 -16.26
N GLU A 228 6.04 -12.60 -16.32
CA GLU A 228 6.52 -11.45 -17.08
C GLU A 228 7.66 -10.68 -16.40
N LYS A 229 7.80 -10.81 -15.09
CA LYS A 229 8.76 -10.06 -14.26
C LYS A 229 9.77 -10.99 -13.58
N GLU A 230 10.34 -11.93 -14.34
CA GLU A 230 11.39 -12.86 -13.90
C GLU A 230 12.60 -12.19 -13.22
N ASN A 231 12.93 -10.95 -13.60
CA ASN A 231 14.05 -10.21 -12.99
C ASN A 231 13.68 -9.48 -11.70
N VAL A 232 12.38 -9.40 -11.38
CA VAL A 232 11.85 -8.69 -10.20
C VAL A 232 11.34 -9.68 -9.17
N VAL A 233 10.60 -10.70 -9.59
CA VAL A 233 10.22 -11.82 -8.73
C VAL A 233 11.43 -12.71 -8.57
N GLN A 234 11.72 -13.14 -7.34
CA GLN A 234 12.98 -13.80 -6.99
C GLN A 234 12.77 -15.19 -6.37
N ASP A 235 11.50 -15.61 -6.28
CA ASP A 235 11.10 -16.86 -5.62
C ASP A 235 9.84 -17.48 -6.26
N GLU A 236 9.68 -17.31 -7.57
CA GLU A 236 8.57 -17.87 -8.34
C GLU A 236 8.50 -19.40 -8.25
N GLU A 237 9.65 -20.07 -8.06
CA GLU A 237 9.75 -21.52 -7.85
C GLU A 237 9.12 -21.97 -6.53
N ARG A 238 8.82 -21.05 -5.62
CA ARG A 238 8.17 -21.29 -4.32
C ARG A 238 6.68 -20.89 -4.31
N MET A 239 6.11 -20.53 -5.46
CA MET A 239 4.68 -20.28 -5.61
C MET A 239 3.91 -21.61 -5.79
N ALA A 240 3.51 -22.22 -4.68
CA ALA A 240 2.63 -23.38 -4.69
C ALA A 240 1.16 -22.98 -4.54
N CYS A 241 0.28 -23.69 -5.25
CA CYS A 241 -1.16 -23.55 -5.15
C CYS A 241 -1.68 -24.29 -3.91
N ASN A 242 -2.68 -23.70 -3.25
CA ASN A 242 -3.42 -24.27 -2.14
C ASN A 242 -4.90 -24.47 -2.48
N GLU A 243 -5.44 -23.61 -3.34
CA GLU A 243 -6.81 -23.71 -3.84
C GLU A 243 -6.80 -23.55 -5.37
N PRO A 244 -7.76 -24.15 -6.11
CA PRO A 244 -8.70 -25.18 -5.65
C PRO A 244 -7.97 -26.48 -5.24
N SER A 245 -8.66 -27.38 -4.52
CA SER A 245 -8.07 -28.61 -3.97
C SER A 245 -7.40 -29.51 -5.01
N ASP A 246 -7.88 -29.50 -6.26
CA ASP A 246 -7.29 -30.28 -7.36
C ASP A 246 -5.89 -29.80 -7.75
N LEU A 247 -5.53 -28.56 -7.42
CA LEU A 247 -4.23 -27.95 -7.67
C LEU A 247 -3.38 -27.85 -6.41
N GLU A 248 -3.84 -28.38 -5.27
CA GLU A 248 -3.13 -28.26 -4.00
C GLU A 248 -1.72 -28.89 -4.09
N GLY A 249 -0.70 -28.12 -3.66
CA GLY A 249 0.71 -28.50 -3.70
C GLY A 249 1.37 -28.37 -5.07
N MET A 250 0.63 -28.13 -6.16
CA MET A 250 1.21 -27.90 -7.48
C MET A 250 1.86 -26.52 -7.59
N LEU A 251 2.98 -26.42 -8.31
CA LEU A 251 3.64 -25.13 -8.56
C LEU A 251 2.87 -24.33 -9.61
N ALA A 252 2.55 -23.07 -9.30
CA ALA A 252 1.74 -22.20 -10.16
C ALA A 252 2.33 -22.04 -11.58
N MET A 253 3.65 -22.00 -11.69
CA MET A 253 4.37 -21.87 -12.96
C MET A 253 4.38 -23.16 -13.79
N ALA A 254 4.17 -24.33 -13.16
CA ALA A 254 4.09 -25.62 -13.85
C ALA A 254 2.69 -25.90 -14.41
N ILE A 255 1.66 -25.18 -13.93
CA ILE A 255 0.27 -25.36 -14.35
C ILE A 255 0.04 -24.60 -15.67
N PRO A 256 -0.63 -25.22 -16.67
CA PRO A 256 -0.97 -24.56 -17.93
C PRO A 256 -1.76 -23.27 -17.70
N LYS A 257 -1.38 -22.19 -18.39
CA LYS A 257 -2.00 -20.86 -18.27
C LYS A 257 -3.53 -20.89 -18.50
N SER A 258 -4.00 -21.74 -19.40
CA SER A 258 -5.44 -21.92 -19.69
C SER A 258 -6.26 -22.35 -18.47
N THR A 259 -5.63 -23.01 -17.48
CA THR A 259 -6.29 -23.41 -16.22
C THR A 259 -6.68 -22.19 -15.37
N PHE A 260 -5.99 -21.05 -15.56
CA PHE A 260 -6.24 -19.80 -14.86
C PHE A 260 -7.11 -18.84 -15.69
N GLU A 261 -7.63 -19.23 -16.86
CA GLU A 261 -8.47 -18.35 -17.67
C GLU A 261 -9.92 -18.43 -17.19
N CYS A 262 -10.53 -17.26 -16.91
CA CYS A 262 -11.95 -17.24 -16.56
C CYS A 262 -12.74 -17.58 -17.81
N ILE A 263 -13.59 -18.61 -17.71
CA ILE A 263 -14.62 -18.84 -18.71
C ILE A 263 -15.66 -17.72 -18.51
N PRO A 264 -15.87 -16.82 -19.49
CA PRO A 264 -16.90 -15.80 -19.36
C PRO A 264 -18.25 -16.49 -19.11
N PRO A 265 -19.08 -15.98 -18.19
CA PRO A 265 -20.37 -16.59 -17.90
C PRO A 265 -21.17 -16.68 -19.21
N ILE A 266 -21.68 -17.89 -19.51
CA ILE A 266 -22.51 -18.12 -20.69
C ILE A 266 -23.87 -17.48 -20.41
N ASN A 267 -23.97 -16.18 -20.63
CA ASN A 267 -25.22 -15.44 -20.53
C ASN A 267 -25.89 -15.51 -21.90
N LYS A 268 -27.00 -16.22 -21.97
CA LYS A 268 -27.82 -16.29 -23.19
C LYS A 268 -29.19 -15.73 -22.88
N VAL A 269 -29.68 -14.85 -23.76
CA VAL A 269 -31.11 -14.54 -23.82
C VAL A 269 -31.82 -15.84 -24.22
N THR A 270 -32.64 -16.37 -23.33
CA THR A 270 -33.40 -17.62 -23.52
C THR A 270 -34.70 -17.39 -24.26
N HIS A 271 -35.23 -16.17 -24.23
CA HIS A 271 -36.46 -15.82 -24.89
C HIS A 271 -36.38 -14.40 -25.46
N TYR A 272 -36.49 -14.29 -26.78
CA TYR A 272 -36.68 -13.03 -27.50
C TYR A 272 -38.18 -12.78 -27.70
N PRO A 273 -38.63 -11.52 -27.73
CA PRO A 273 -40.00 -11.21 -28.12
C PRO A 273 -40.24 -11.69 -29.57
N GLU A 274 -41.37 -12.33 -29.80
CA GLU A 274 -41.82 -12.68 -31.15
C GLU A 274 -42.07 -11.40 -31.98
N GLU A 275 -41.77 -11.44 -33.28
CA GLU A 275 -42.14 -10.35 -34.17
C GLU A 275 -43.67 -10.30 -34.33
N PHE A 276 -44.26 -9.13 -34.09
CA PHE A 276 -45.69 -8.90 -34.26
C PHE A 276 -45.94 -7.65 -35.11
N SER A 277 -47.01 -7.68 -35.91
CA SER A 277 -47.48 -6.53 -36.68
C SER A 277 -48.61 -5.83 -35.93
N LEU A 278 -48.35 -4.65 -35.39
CA LEU A 278 -49.33 -3.81 -34.71
C LEU A 278 -49.54 -2.49 -35.45
N MET A 279 -50.71 -1.90 -35.27
CA MET A 279 -51.07 -0.58 -35.78
C MET A 279 -50.71 0.51 -34.78
N GLU A 280 -50.52 1.73 -35.29
CA GLU A 280 -50.28 2.91 -34.47
C GLU A 280 -51.39 3.08 -33.41
N GLY A 281 -51.00 3.41 -32.18
CA GLY A 281 -51.90 3.57 -31.04
C GLY A 281 -52.22 2.28 -30.26
N GLN A 282 -51.86 1.10 -30.76
CA GLN A 282 -52.01 -0.15 -30.00
C GLN A 282 -50.94 -0.28 -28.89
N ALA A 283 -51.24 -1.10 -27.88
CA ALA A 283 -50.28 -1.46 -26.85
C ALA A 283 -49.45 -2.68 -27.25
N ALA A 284 -48.16 -2.65 -26.94
CA ALA A 284 -47.22 -3.77 -27.16
C ALA A 284 -46.59 -4.22 -25.83
N PHE A 285 -46.41 -5.53 -25.70
CA PHE A 285 -45.80 -6.18 -24.54
C PHE A 285 -44.69 -7.10 -25.05
N MET A 286 -43.48 -6.94 -24.52
CA MET A 286 -42.32 -7.71 -24.96
C MET A 286 -41.58 -8.24 -23.75
N THR A 287 -41.39 -9.56 -23.73
CA THR A 287 -40.66 -10.26 -22.68
C THR A 287 -39.26 -10.59 -23.14
N CYS A 288 -38.30 -10.38 -22.24
CA CYS A 288 -36.93 -10.81 -22.44
C CYS A 288 -36.44 -11.54 -21.20
N ASN A 289 -36.07 -12.80 -21.40
CA ASN A 289 -35.53 -13.64 -20.33
C ASN A 289 -34.09 -14.00 -20.68
N ALA A 290 -33.22 -14.00 -19.69
CA ALA A 290 -31.87 -14.52 -19.79
C ALA A 290 -31.65 -15.60 -18.73
N SER A 291 -30.86 -16.61 -19.08
CA SER A 291 -30.36 -17.59 -18.13
C SER A 291 -28.85 -17.67 -18.27
N GLY A 292 -28.16 -17.84 -17.16
CA GLY A 292 -26.71 -17.91 -17.12
C GLY A 292 -26.18 -17.84 -15.69
N GLN A 293 -24.87 -17.69 -15.57
CA GLN A 293 -24.21 -17.58 -14.28
C GLN A 293 -24.19 -16.12 -13.82
N GLU A 294 -24.69 -15.85 -12.61
CA GLU A 294 -24.78 -14.49 -12.06
C GLU A 294 -23.42 -13.77 -12.03
N PRO A 295 -23.38 -12.44 -12.22
CA PRO A 295 -24.53 -11.53 -12.32
C PRO A 295 -25.11 -11.44 -13.74
N LEU A 296 -26.43 -11.62 -13.85
CA LEU A 296 -27.21 -11.30 -15.04
C LEU A 296 -27.63 -9.82 -14.97
N ALA A 297 -27.50 -9.10 -16.08
CA ALA A 297 -27.88 -7.70 -16.21
C ALA A 297 -28.61 -7.50 -17.54
N VAL A 298 -29.82 -8.06 -17.63
CA VAL A 298 -30.70 -7.88 -18.80
C VAL A 298 -31.13 -6.41 -18.86
N GLN A 299 -31.11 -5.82 -20.06
CA GLN A 299 -31.61 -4.46 -20.28
C GLN A 299 -32.33 -4.34 -21.63
N TRP A 300 -33.28 -3.40 -21.69
CA TRP A 300 -33.93 -3.00 -22.93
C TRP A 300 -33.23 -1.77 -23.52
N LEU A 301 -33.05 -1.79 -24.84
CA LEU A 301 -32.57 -0.67 -25.63
C LEU A 301 -33.70 -0.14 -26.51
N ASP A 302 -33.80 1.18 -26.61
CA ASP A 302 -34.73 1.88 -27.49
C ASP A 302 -34.31 1.73 -28.98
N PRO A 303 -35.12 2.22 -29.94
CA PRO A 303 -34.79 2.17 -31.37
C PRO A 303 -33.49 2.90 -31.75
N GLN A 304 -32.99 3.81 -30.90
CA GLN A 304 -31.72 4.50 -31.04
C GLN A 304 -30.58 3.84 -30.25
N LYS A 305 -30.79 2.59 -29.78
CA LYS A 305 -29.83 1.77 -29.02
C LYS A 305 -29.43 2.36 -27.66
N LYS A 306 -30.28 3.18 -27.04
CA LYS A 306 -30.03 3.72 -25.69
C LYS A 306 -30.78 2.91 -24.63
N PRO A 307 -30.21 2.75 -23.42
CA PRO A 307 -30.88 2.02 -22.34
C PRO A 307 -32.22 2.66 -21.98
N VAL A 308 -33.28 1.84 -21.95
CA VAL A 308 -34.59 2.24 -21.45
C VAL A 308 -34.52 2.28 -19.94
N VAL A 309 -34.12 3.43 -19.41
CA VAL A 309 -34.11 3.68 -17.96
C VAL A 309 -35.52 4.10 -17.55
N THR A 310 -36.11 3.46 -16.55
CA THR A 310 -37.33 3.90 -15.87
C THR A 310 -37.08 5.21 -15.10
N GLN A 311 -36.72 6.27 -15.80
CA GLN A 311 -36.89 7.63 -15.31
C GLN A 311 -38.34 8.04 -15.57
N ARG A 312 -38.88 8.91 -14.71
CA ARG A 312 -40.28 9.40 -14.68
C ARG A 312 -40.82 10.03 -15.99
N PHE A 313 -40.07 9.94 -17.08
CA PHE A 313 -40.44 10.43 -18.41
C PHE A 313 -40.94 9.29 -19.27
N SER A 314 -42.23 8.98 -19.09
CA SER A 314 -43.19 8.56 -20.12
C SER A 314 -44.10 7.48 -19.55
N ASP A 315 -45.32 7.87 -19.14
CA ASP A 315 -46.40 6.93 -18.80
C ASP A 315 -46.71 5.91 -19.92
N ARG A 316 -46.13 6.13 -21.12
CA ARG A 316 -46.22 5.30 -22.33
C ARG A 316 -45.29 4.09 -22.32
N VAL A 317 -44.04 4.19 -21.84
CA VAL A 317 -43.03 3.11 -21.94
C VAL A 317 -42.54 2.72 -20.56
N GLN A 318 -42.72 1.46 -20.17
CA GLN A 318 -42.38 0.98 -18.83
C GLN A 318 -41.64 -0.35 -18.89
N VAL A 319 -40.57 -0.48 -18.10
CA VAL A 319 -39.86 -1.74 -17.89
C VAL A 319 -40.16 -2.23 -16.48
N THR A 320 -40.60 -3.48 -16.36
CA THR A 320 -40.88 -4.14 -15.08
C THR A 320 -40.22 -5.51 -15.07
N GLY A 321 -39.80 -6.01 -13.90
CA GLY A 321 -39.14 -7.32 -13.79
C GLY A 321 -37.93 -7.35 -12.86
N GLY A 322 -37.15 -8.43 -12.97
CA GLY A 322 -35.96 -8.73 -12.17
C GLY A 322 -34.65 -8.66 -12.98
N LYS A 323 -33.59 -9.30 -12.49
CA LYS A 323 -32.25 -9.29 -13.15
C LYS A 323 -32.16 -10.22 -14.36
N ASP A 324 -33.03 -11.21 -14.42
CA ASP A 324 -33.06 -12.38 -15.30
C ASP A 324 -34.30 -12.40 -16.22
N ALA A 325 -35.33 -11.62 -15.91
CA ALA A 325 -36.54 -11.47 -16.72
C ALA A 325 -37.07 -10.04 -16.69
N LEU A 326 -37.18 -9.41 -17.85
CA LEU A 326 -37.73 -8.06 -18.03
C LEU A 326 -38.92 -8.05 -19.00
N LEU A 327 -39.98 -7.36 -18.60
CA LEU A 327 -41.14 -7.04 -19.43
C LEU A 327 -41.10 -5.55 -19.82
N LEU A 328 -41.04 -5.27 -21.11
CA LEU A 328 -41.23 -3.94 -21.68
C LEU A 328 -42.68 -3.77 -22.12
N THR A 329 -43.32 -2.70 -21.63
CA THR A 329 -44.69 -2.31 -21.97
C THR A 329 -44.68 -0.98 -22.69
N VAL A 330 -45.26 -0.93 -23.89
CA VAL A 330 -45.49 0.30 -24.67
C VAL A 330 -46.99 0.48 -24.83
N LYS A 331 -47.62 1.40 -24.09
CA LYS A 331 -49.09 1.53 -24.03
C LYS A 331 -49.72 2.07 -25.33
N HIS A 332 -49.00 2.94 -26.04
CA HIS A 332 -49.45 3.56 -27.29
C HIS A 332 -48.26 3.61 -28.25
N LEU A 333 -48.24 2.72 -29.24
CA LEU A 333 -47.22 2.66 -30.27
C LEU A 333 -47.27 3.90 -31.18
N LYS A 334 -46.09 4.35 -31.58
CA LYS A 334 -45.88 5.47 -32.51
C LYS A 334 -44.86 5.08 -33.57
N MET A 335 -44.83 5.82 -34.68
CA MET A 335 -43.82 5.62 -35.75
C MET A 335 -42.37 5.78 -35.26
N GLU A 336 -42.12 6.56 -34.19
CA GLU A 336 -40.81 6.72 -33.55
C GLU A 336 -40.28 5.45 -32.86
N ASP A 337 -41.16 4.47 -32.59
CA ASP A 337 -40.80 3.19 -31.97
C ASP A 337 -40.18 2.20 -32.99
N MET A 338 -40.12 2.55 -34.28
CA MET A 338 -39.46 1.78 -35.34
C MET A 338 -37.95 2.09 -35.41
N PRO A 339 -37.05 1.10 -35.62
CA PRO A 339 -37.31 -0.28 -36.04
C PRO A 339 -37.66 -1.29 -34.93
N GLY A 340 -37.81 -0.84 -33.68
CA GLY A 340 -38.17 -1.68 -32.53
C GLY A 340 -37.17 -1.61 -31.38
N TYR A 341 -37.53 -2.24 -30.27
CA TYR A 341 -36.70 -2.32 -29.07
C TYR A 341 -35.84 -3.58 -29.09
N THR A 342 -34.63 -3.50 -28.54
CA THR A 342 -33.69 -4.64 -28.49
C THR A 342 -33.44 -5.04 -27.05
N CYS A 343 -33.39 -6.34 -26.75
CA CYS A 343 -32.95 -6.84 -25.45
C CYS A 343 -31.49 -7.31 -25.50
N THR A 344 -30.71 -7.03 -24.44
CA THR A 344 -29.31 -7.46 -24.31
C THR A 344 -29.00 -8.00 -22.93
#